data_AF-A0A7K2VRV2-F1
#
_entry.id   AF-A0A7K2VRV2-F1
#
_cell.length_a   1.000
_cell.length_b   1.000
_cell.length_c   1.000
_cell.angle_alpha   90.00
_cell.angle_beta   90.00
_cell.angle_gamma   90.00
#
_symmetry.space_group_name_H-M   'P 1'
#
loop_
_entity.id
_entity.type
_entity.pdbx_description
1 polymer ?
#
loop_
_entity_poly.entity_id
_entity_poly.type
_entity_poly.pdbx_seq_one_letter_code
_entity_poly.pdbx_strand_id
1 'polypeptide(L)' 'MQWSLVIPLKPLARAKSRLAEAVADGARPGLVLAFAQDTVAAVLECPEVADVAVVTDDPVAGRALAALGARIVPDEP' A
#
# COMPACT_ATOMS: atom_id res chain seq x y z
N MET A 1 -9.91 22.30 -5.48
CA MET A 1 -8.50 22.13 -5.04
C MET A 1 -8.12 20.69 -5.31
N GLN A 2 -6.85 20.42 -5.64
CA GLN A 2 -6.37 19.05 -5.91
C GLN A 2 -5.41 18.63 -4.79
N TRP A 3 -5.52 17.38 -4.35
CA TRP A 3 -4.77 16.80 -3.23
C TRP A 3 -3.71 15.82 -3.74
N SER A 4 -2.56 15.81 -3.07
CA SER A 4 -1.59 14.72 -3.15
C SER A 4 -1.72 13.88 -1.87
N LEU A 5 -1.89 12.57 -2.00
CA LEU A 5 -1.98 11.67 -0.86
C LEU A 5 -0.67 10.91 -0.64
N VAL A 6 -0.29 10.79 0.64
CA VAL A 6 0.86 9.99 1.08
C VAL A 6 0.35 8.79 1.86
N ILE A 7 0.72 7.59 1.42
CA ILE A 7 0.31 6.32 2.04
C ILE A 7 1.56 5.60 2.54
N PRO A 8 1.85 5.63 3.84
CA PRO A 8 2.94 4.83 4.40
C PRO A 8 2.55 3.35 4.44
N LEU A 9 3.42 2.49 3.91
CA LEU A 9 3.21 1.04 3.88
C LEU A 9 4.43 0.30 4.45
N LYS A 10 4.22 -0.29 5.63
CA LYS A 10 5.19 -1.18 6.26
C LYS A 10 5.38 -2.46 5.43
N PRO A 11 6.56 -3.11 5.51
CA PRO A 11 6.80 -4.39 4.85
C PRO A 11 5.72 -5.42 5.16
N LEU A 12 5.27 -6.14 4.14
CA LEU A 12 4.06 -6.98 4.18
C LEU A 12 4.15 -8.05 5.29
N ALA A 13 5.33 -8.63 5.46
CA ALA A 13 5.61 -9.65 6.48
C ALA A 13 5.48 -9.15 7.93
N ARG A 14 5.60 -7.83 8.17
CA ARG A 14 5.54 -7.22 9.51
C ARG A 14 4.21 -6.52 9.79
N ALA A 15 3.34 -6.42 8.79
CA ALA A 15 2.12 -5.65 8.88
C ALA A 15 0.98 -6.44 9.54
N LYS A 16 -0.01 -5.69 10.03
CA LYS A 16 -1.30 -6.20 10.55
C LYS A 16 -1.15 -7.40 11.49
N SER A 17 -0.29 -7.27 12.50
CA SER A 17 -0.07 -8.30 13.53
C SER A 17 -1.36 -8.75 14.22
N ARG A 18 -2.33 -7.84 14.36
CA ARG A 18 -3.68 -8.15 14.89
C ARG A 18 -4.48 -9.15 14.04
N LEU A 19 -4.13 -9.36 12.77
CA LEU A 19 -4.74 -10.38 11.92
C LEU A 19 -4.09 -11.77 12.08
N ALA A 20 -2.99 -11.89 12.83
CA ALA A 20 -2.29 -13.17 12.99
C ALA A 20 -3.17 -14.27 13.62
N GLU A 21 -4.11 -13.89 14.48
CA GLU A 21 -5.03 -14.84 15.13
C GLU A 21 -6.14 -15.32 14.19
N ALA A 22 -6.47 -14.55 13.15
CA ALA A 22 -7.58 -14.82 12.24
C ALA A 22 -7.14 -15.37 10.88
N VAL A 23 -5.86 -15.24 10.52
CA VAL A 23 -5.33 -15.55 9.19
C VAL A 23 -4.02 -16.31 9.32
N ALA A 24 -3.94 -17.48 8.67
CA ALA A 24 -2.70 -18.25 8.62
C ALA A 24 -1.54 -17.41 8.08
N ASP A 25 -0.36 -17.58 8.67
CA ASP A 25 0.82 -16.74 8.37
C ASP A 25 1.19 -16.72 6.88
N GLY A 26 1.01 -17.84 6.16
CA GLY A 26 1.28 -17.91 4.72
C GLY A 26 0.33 -17.08 3.86
N ALA A 27 -0.89 -16.81 4.32
CA ALA A 27 -1.90 -16.02 3.59
C ALA A 27 -1.87 -14.52 3.95
N ARG A 28 -1.33 -14.18 5.13
CA ARG A 28 -1.38 -12.82 5.68
C ARG A 28 -0.67 -11.77 4.81
N PRO A 29 0.56 -11.98 4.26
CA PRO A 29 1.19 -10.98 3.38
C PRO A 29 0.36 -10.67 2.14
N GLY A 30 -0.27 -11.69 1.54
CA GLY A 30 -1.17 -11.51 0.39
C GLY A 30 -2.39 -10.67 0.75
N LEU A 31 -3.02 -10.93 1.91
CA LEU A 31 -4.15 -10.12 2.39
C LEU A 31 -3.74 -8.67 2.71
N VAL A 32 -2.55 -8.48 3.31
CA VAL A 32 -2.03 -7.13 3.58
C VAL A 32 -1.86 -6.36 2.27
N LEU A 33 -1.31 -7.00 1.23
CA LEU A 33 -1.13 -6.41 -0.09
C LEU A 33 -2.47 -6.06 -0.74
N ALA A 34 -3.46 -6.97 -0.68
CA ALA A 34 -4.79 -6.73 -1.21
C ALA A 34 -5.41 -5.45 -0.62
N PHE A 35 -5.33 -5.27 0.70
CA PHE A 35 -5.84 -4.05 1.34
C PHE A 35 -5.12 -2.77 0.85
N ALA A 36 -3.81 -2.86 0.58
CA ALA A 36 -3.07 -1.72 0.05
C ALA A 36 -3.48 -1.41 -1.40
N GLN A 37 -3.71 -2.44 -2.23
CA GLN A 37 -4.20 -2.29 -3.60
C GLN A 37 -5.59 -1.68 -3.63
N ASP A 38 -6.52 -2.18 -2.81
CA ASP A 38 -7.88 -1.64 -2.71
C ASP A 38 -7.88 -0.18 -2.26
N THR A 39 -7.02 0.17 -1.30
CA THR A 39 -6.87 1.55 -0.83
C THR A 39 -6.34 2.47 -1.93
N VAL A 40 -5.28 2.07 -2.63
CA VAL A 40 -4.68 2.88 -3.70
C VAL A 40 -5.65 3.03 -4.88
N ALA A 41 -6.34 1.97 -5.28
CA ALA A 41 -7.34 2.01 -6.34
C ALA A 41 -8.46 3.00 -6.00
N ALA A 42 -9.04 2.89 -4.80
CA ALA A 42 -10.11 3.78 -4.36
C ALA A 42 -9.67 5.26 -4.32
N VAL A 43 -8.44 5.52 -3.88
CA VAL A 43 -7.89 6.89 -3.84
C VAL A 43 -7.66 7.44 -5.25
N LEU A 44 -7.17 6.63 -6.18
CA LEU A 44 -6.92 7.06 -7.57
C LEU A 44 -8.22 7.32 -8.35
N GLU A 45 -9.35 6.75 -7.92
CA GLU A 45 -10.67 7.04 -8.48
C GLU A 45 -11.27 8.36 -7.95
N CYS A 46 -10.71 8.96 -6.89
CA CYS A 46 -11.21 10.22 -6.34
C CYS A 46 -10.84 11.42 -7.25
N PRO A 47 -11.81 12.16 -7.80
CA PRO A 47 -11.55 13.27 -8.73
C PRO A 47 -10.72 14.42 -8.13
N GLU A 48 -10.75 14.59 -6.82
CA GLU A 48 -9.98 15.61 -6.11
C GLU A 48 -8.52 15.22 -5.87
N VAL A 49 -8.12 13.98 -6.17
CA VAL A 49 -6.75 13.49 -5.98
C VAL A 49 -5.96 13.62 -7.27
N ALA A 50 -4.88 14.41 -7.24
CA ALA A 50 -3.98 14.57 -8.37
C ALA A 50 -2.92 13.47 -8.44
N ASP A 51 -2.42 13.01 -7.28
CA ASP A 51 -1.42 11.95 -7.21
C ASP A 51 -1.43 11.19 -5.87
N VAL A 52 -0.81 10.01 -5.90
CA VAL A 52 -0.60 9.14 -4.75
C VAL A 52 0.87 8.77 -4.65
N ALA A 53 1.50 9.08 -3.52
CA ALA A 53 2.81 8.61 -3.14
C ALA A 53 2.68 7.49 -2.10
N VAL A 54 3.21 6.30 -2.39
CA VAL A 54 3.32 5.21 -1.43
C VAL A 54 4.76 5.16 -0.93
N VAL A 55 4.93 5.28 0.38
CA VAL A 55 6.25 5.18 1.04
C VAL A 55 6.47 3.75 1.51
N THR A 56 7.41 3.03 0.89
CA THR A 56 7.70 1.62 1.25
C THR A 56 9.05 1.14 0.71
N ASP A 57 9.72 0.30 1.52
CA ASP A 57 10.89 -0.49 1.10
C ASP A 57 10.54 -1.92 0.69
N ASP A 58 9.25 -2.30 0.70
CA ASP A 58 8.84 -3.64 0.28
C ASP A 58 8.80 -3.73 -1.25
N PRO A 59 9.69 -4.51 -1.89
CA PRO A 59 9.79 -4.53 -3.35
C PRO A 59 8.59 -5.20 -4.02
N VAL A 60 7.89 -6.09 -3.32
CA VAL A 60 6.68 -6.74 -3.85
C VAL A 60 5.53 -5.75 -3.83
N ALA A 61 5.33 -5.06 -2.71
CA ALA A 61 4.30 -4.03 -2.60
C ALA A 61 4.59 -2.85 -3.55
N GLY A 62 5.83 -2.38 -3.61
CA GLY A 62 6.25 -1.29 -4.49
C GLY A 62 5.92 -1.57 -5.95
N ARG A 63 6.28 -2.75 -6.47
CA ARG A 63 5.93 -3.14 -7.85
C ARG A 63 4.42 -3.20 -8.07
N ALA A 64 3.68 -3.82 -7.15
CA ALA A 64 2.23 -3.99 -7.29
C ALA A 64 1.48 -2.65 -7.28
N LEU A 65 1.87 -1.72 -6.41
CA LEU A 65 1.19 -0.43 -6.27
C LEU A 65 1.64 0.57 -7.34
N ALA A 66 2.89 0.48 -7.81
CA ALA A 66 3.33 1.22 -8.99
C ALA A 66 2.52 0.85 -10.24
N ALA A 67 2.21 -0.44 -10.41
CA ALA A 67 1.39 -0.91 -11.51
C ALA A 67 -0.06 -0.37 -11.48
N LEU A 68 -0.56 0.05 -10.31
CA LEU A 68 -1.85 0.73 -10.17
C LEU A 68 -1.80 2.22 -10.48
N GLY A 69 -0.60 2.82 -10.57
CA GLY A 69 -0.41 4.26 -10.82
C GLY A 69 0.13 5.05 -9.62
N ALA A 70 0.44 4.40 -8.49
CA ALA A 70 1.09 5.08 -7.38
C ALA A 70 2.58 5.37 -7.66
N ARG A 71 3.07 6.51 -7.19
CA ARG A 71 4.51 6.80 -7.15
C ARG A 71 5.11 6.14 -5.91
N ILE A 72 6.16 5.33 -6.08
CA ILE A 72 6.84 4.69 -4.95
C ILE A 72 7.98 5.57 -4.46
N VAL A 73 8.04 5.76 -3.14
CA VAL A 73 9.08 6.51 -2.43
C VAL A 73 9.74 5.55 -1.42
N PRO A 74 11.09 5.43 -1.41
CA PRO A 74 11.80 4.64 -0.38
C PRO A 74 11.51 5.14 1.04
N ASP A 75 11.47 4.23 2.01
CA ASP A 75 11.26 4.52 3.44
C ASP A 75 12.61 4.74 4.14
N GLU A 76 13.34 5.78 3.73
CA GLU A 76 14.68 6.14 4.22
C GLU A 76 14.66 7.43 5.10
N PRO A 77 15.46 7.53 6.18
CA PRO A 77 15.59 8.73 7.02
C PRO A 77 16.24 9.95 6.34
#